data_AF-A0A2V2DUS5-F1
#
_entry.id   AF-A0A2V2DUS5-F1
#
_cell.length_a   1.000
_cell.length_b   1.000
_cell.length_c   1.000
_cell.angle_alpha   90.00
_cell.angle_beta   90.00
_cell.angle_gamma   90.00
#
_symmetry.space_group_name_H-M   'P 1'
#
loop_
_entity.id
_entity.type
_entity.pdbx_description
1 polymer ?
#
loop_
_entity_poly.entity_id
_entity_poly.type
_entity_poly.pdbx_seq_one_letter_code
_entity_poly.pdbx_strand_id
1 'polypeptide(L)'
;MIERDKSCQFYGSNICGYAGSEGCETCFMNNISDKNDGRQSAYDAWQITRSYIPDDVDELHTGGKCRLCRKDEPNDADCYCLVDLAHPEPEHRKGMFFGFGKKVRSEIGSMLTVPVSACSECKRRMRMKDITQIGVWLLILAVAVV
;
A
#
# COMPACT_ATOMS: atom_id res chain seq x y z
N MET A 1 21.69 4.31 21.16
CA MET A 1 20.51 3.85 21.93
C MET A 1 19.40 4.82 21.60
N ILE A 2 18.29 4.34 21.04
CA ILE A 2 17.18 5.23 20.64
C ILE A 2 16.48 5.66 21.92
N GLU A 3 16.43 6.96 22.22
CA GLU A 3 15.76 7.47 23.41
C GLU A 3 14.23 7.39 23.22
N ARG A 4 13.57 6.79 24.21
CA ARG A 4 12.11 6.65 24.25
C ARG A 4 11.51 7.90 24.89
N ASP A 5 10.80 8.67 24.09
CA ASP A 5 10.01 9.79 24.60
C ASP A 5 8.71 9.27 25.23
N LYS A 6 8.71 9.17 26.57
CA LYS A 6 7.54 8.79 27.36
C LYS A 6 6.44 9.86 27.35
N SER A 7 6.70 11.06 26.83
CA SER A 7 5.70 12.12 26.69
C SER A 7 4.82 11.97 25.43
N CYS A 8 5.15 11.03 24.55
CA CYS A 8 4.34 10.72 23.38
C CYS A 8 3.00 10.06 23.76
N GLN A 9 1.88 10.64 23.32
CA GLN A 9 0.52 10.13 23.61
C GLN A 9 0.23 8.71 23.07
N PHE A 10 1.02 8.23 22.10
CA PHE A 10 0.86 6.91 21.49
C PHE A 10 1.87 5.88 22.01
N TYR A 11 2.69 6.25 23.01
CA TYR A 11 3.68 5.35 23.59
C TYR A 11 3.02 4.05 24.08
N GLY A 12 3.55 2.91 23.65
CA GLY A 12 3.03 1.58 24.01
C GLY A 12 1.82 1.10 23.19
N SER A 13 1.36 1.86 22.19
CA SER A 13 0.32 1.40 21.26
C SER A 13 0.88 0.50 20.15
N ASN A 14 0.00 -0.26 19.47
CA ASN A 14 0.39 -1.21 18.43
C ASN A 14 1.12 -0.58 17.24
N ILE A 15 0.89 0.70 16.95
CA ILE A 15 1.59 1.41 15.86
C ILE A 15 3.09 1.56 16.15
N CYS A 16 3.48 1.72 17.42
CA CYS A 16 4.89 1.81 17.82
C CYS A 16 5.62 0.48 17.60
N GLY A 17 4.94 -0.64 17.92
CA GLY A 17 5.45 -1.98 17.63
C GLY A 17 5.58 -2.24 16.12
N TYR A 18 4.54 -1.89 15.36
CA TYR A 18 4.50 -2.10 13.91
C TYR A 18 5.54 -1.27 13.15
N ALA A 19 5.75 -0.02 13.56
CA ALA A 19 6.72 0.87 12.93
C ALA A 19 8.18 0.51 13.28
N GLY A 20 8.43 -0.56 14.06
CA GLY A 20 9.76 -0.99 14.50
C GLY A 20 10.52 0.09 15.29
N SER A 21 9.81 1.13 15.72
CA SER A 21 10.40 2.33 16.34
C SER A 21 10.28 2.18 17.84
N GLU A 22 11.26 1.50 18.44
CA GLU A 22 11.47 1.50 19.88
C GLU A 22 11.94 2.87 20.42
N GLY A 23 11.72 3.97 19.68
CA GLY A 23 11.87 5.35 20.11
C GLY A 23 11.29 6.38 19.13
N CYS A 24 11.06 7.60 19.62
CA CYS A 24 10.24 8.62 18.95
C CYS A 24 10.97 9.46 17.90
N GLU A 25 12.30 9.42 17.84
CA GLU A 25 13.09 10.27 16.93
C GLU A 25 12.83 9.97 15.45
N THR A 26 12.63 8.70 15.09
CA THR A 26 12.37 8.26 13.70
C THR A 26 10.89 7.94 13.44
N CYS A 27 10.02 8.15 14.43
CA CYS A 27 8.63 7.80 14.33
C CYS A 27 7.89 8.77 13.38
N PHE A 28 7.21 8.23 12.35
CA PHE A 28 6.39 9.02 11.43
C PHE A 28 5.38 9.91 12.18
N MET A 29 4.81 9.41 13.28
CA MET A 29 3.86 10.17 14.10
C MET A 29 4.47 11.43 14.72
N ASN A 30 5.78 11.42 15.03
CA ASN A 30 6.46 12.58 15.60
C ASN A 30 6.69 13.68 14.54
N ASN A 31 6.88 13.27 13.29
CA ASN A 31 7.13 14.18 12.16
C ASN A 31 5.86 14.85 11.59
N ILE A 32 4.68 14.48 12.07
CA ILE A 32 3.44 15.18 11.73
C ILE A 32 3.42 16.55 12.43
N SER A 33 3.42 17.62 11.64
CA SER A 33 3.56 19.01 12.10
C SER A 33 2.39 19.52 12.93
N ASP A 34 1.20 18.91 12.78
CA ASP A 34 -0.01 19.29 13.50
C ASP A 34 -0.12 18.46 14.78
N LYS A 35 0.38 19.04 15.88
CA LYS A 35 0.89 18.29 17.05
C LYS A 35 -0.13 17.41 17.77
N ASN A 36 -1.45 17.63 17.62
CA ASN A 36 -2.47 16.81 18.28
C ASN A 36 -3.52 16.25 17.29
N ASP A 37 -4.26 17.10 16.58
CA ASP A 37 -5.36 16.66 15.71
C ASP A 37 -4.87 15.84 14.50
N GLY A 38 -3.75 16.24 13.90
CA GLY A 38 -3.15 15.52 12.77
C GLY A 38 -2.57 14.17 13.18
N ARG A 39 -1.98 14.08 14.38
CA ARG A 39 -1.44 12.82 14.88
C ARG A 39 -2.54 11.85 15.27
N GLN A 40 -3.61 12.30 15.93
CA GLN A 40 -4.75 11.43 16.25
C GLN A 40 -5.43 10.93 14.97
N SER A 41 -5.66 11.81 14.00
CA SER A 41 -6.25 11.44 12.71
C SER A 41 -5.41 10.39 11.97
N ALA A 42 -4.07 10.51 12.01
CA ALA A 42 -3.17 9.52 11.41
C ALA A 42 -3.21 8.18 12.14
N TYR A 43 -3.35 8.19 13.46
CA TYR A 43 -3.52 6.97 14.27
C TYR A 43 -4.83 6.26 13.93
N ASP A 44 -5.94 7.00 13.89
CA ASP A 44 -7.26 6.44 13.56
C ASP A 44 -7.27 5.86 12.13
N ALA A 45 -6.67 6.57 11.17
CA ALA A 45 -6.49 6.09 9.81
C ALA A 45 -5.66 4.81 9.74
N TRP A 46 -4.60 4.71 10.54
CA TRP A 46 -3.78 3.51 10.63
C TRP A 46 -4.57 2.32 11.20
N GLN A 47 -5.37 2.52 12.26
CA GLN A 47 -6.21 1.47 12.85
C GLN A 47 -7.21 0.91 11.84
N ILE A 48 -7.90 1.80 11.11
CA ILE A 48 -8.82 1.42 10.04
C ILE A 48 -8.08 0.68 8.93
N THR A 49 -6.94 1.19 8.49
CA THR A 49 -6.16 0.53 7.42
C THR A 49 -5.69 -0.86 7.85
N ARG A 50 -5.20 -1.00 9.09
CA ARG A 50 -4.73 -2.28 9.64
C ARG A 50 -5.85 -3.31 9.77
N SER A 51 -7.09 -2.89 10.05
CA SER A 51 -8.23 -3.81 10.17
C SER A 51 -8.63 -4.46 8.84
N TYR A 52 -8.25 -3.87 7.71
CA TYR A 52 -8.45 -4.47 6.37
C TYR A 52 -7.32 -5.41 5.95
N ILE A 53 -6.20 -5.42 6.67
CA ILE A 53 -5.06 -6.28 6.35
C ILE A 53 -5.26 -7.62 7.08
N PRO A 54 -5.35 -8.75 6.38
CA PRO A 54 -5.36 -10.08 7.00
C PRO A 54 -4.07 -10.34 7.78
N ASP A 55 -4.14 -11.12 8.87
CA ASP A 55 -2.97 -11.44 9.68
C ASP A 55 -1.95 -12.33 8.95
N ASP A 56 -2.38 -13.05 7.93
CA ASP A 56 -1.56 -13.90 7.07
C ASP A 56 -1.02 -13.16 5.83
N VAL A 57 -1.11 -11.83 5.76
CA VAL A 57 -0.62 -11.05 4.60
C VAL A 57 0.86 -11.31 4.30
N ASP A 58 1.67 -11.63 5.31
CA ASP A 58 3.09 -11.91 5.16
C ASP A 58 3.36 -13.16 4.32
N GLU A 59 2.39 -14.08 4.27
CA GLU A 59 2.47 -15.27 3.43
C GLU A 59 2.57 -14.96 1.94
N LEU A 60 2.13 -13.77 1.52
CA LEU A 60 2.20 -13.33 0.13
C LEU A 60 3.65 -13.20 -0.36
N HIS A 61 4.60 -12.93 0.53
CA HIS A 61 6.01 -12.72 0.17
C HIS A 61 7.00 -13.67 0.85
N THR A 62 6.66 -14.30 1.98
CA THR A 62 7.59 -15.14 2.75
C THR A 62 7.67 -16.60 2.30
N GLY A 63 6.67 -17.10 1.57
CA GLY A 63 6.47 -18.54 1.34
C GLY A 63 7.40 -19.24 0.35
N GLY A 64 8.39 -18.55 -0.26
CA GLY A 64 9.34 -19.12 -1.23
C GLY A 64 8.74 -19.67 -2.54
N LYS A 65 7.42 -19.77 -2.62
CA LYS A 65 6.62 -20.27 -3.75
C LYS A 65 5.84 -19.13 -4.39
N CYS A 66 5.61 -19.22 -5.69
CA CYS A 66 4.84 -18.24 -6.45
C CYS A 66 3.36 -18.24 -6.03
N ARG A 67 2.86 -17.11 -5.52
CA ARG A 67 1.45 -16.93 -5.12
C ARG A 67 0.52 -16.59 -6.29
N LEU A 68 1.07 -16.40 -7.49
CA LEU A 68 0.31 -16.09 -8.72
C LEU A 68 0.08 -17.31 -9.63
N CYS A 69 0.63 -18.47 -9.29
CA CYS A 69 0.40 -19.70 -10.04
C CYS A 69 -1.05 -20.16 -9.90
N ARG A 70 -1.69 -20.53 -11.02
CA ARG A 70 -3.05 -21.12 -11.03
C ARG A 70 -3.05 -22.66 -11.00
N LYS A 71 -1.88 -23.27 -10.89
CA LYS A 71 -1.70 -24.73 -10.87
C LYS A 71 -1.62 -25.23 -9.42
N ASP A 72 -2.00 -26.48 -9.20
CA ASP A 72 -2.04 -27.10 -7.87
C ASP A 72 -0.68 -27.10 -7.17
N GLU A 73 0.41 -27.25 -7.92
CA GLU A 73 1.78 -27.16 -7.40
C GLU A 73 2.49 -25.88 -7.90
N PRO A 74 2.64 -24.85 -7.06
CA PRO A 74 3.30 -23.60 -7.44
C PRO A 74 4.79 -23.77 -7.76
N ASN A 75 5.28 -23.00 -8.73
CA ASN A 75 6.72 -22.87 -8.97
C ASN A 75 7.40 -22.15 -7.81
N ASP A 76 8.73 -22.28 -7.72
CA ASP A 76 9.52 -21.46 -6.82
C ASP A 76 9.45 -19.98 -7.19
N ALA A 77 9.47 -19.12 -6.17
CA ALA A 77 9.51 -17.68 -6.35
C ALA A 77 10.89 -17.25 -6.83
N ASP A 78 10.91 -16.36 -7.82
CA ASP A 78 12.13 -15.81 -8.45
C ASP A 78 12.13 -14.26 -8.40
N CYS A 79 10.97 -13.65 -8.14
CA CYS A 79 10.83 -12.21 -8.04
C CYS A 79 9.62 -11.81 -7.18
N TYR A 80 9.48 -10.50 -6.93
CA TYR A 80 8.30 -9.91 -6.33
C TYR A 80 7.56 -9.04 -7.33
N CYS A 81 6.23 -9.18 -7.37
CA CYS A 81 5.31 -8.28 -8.02
C CYS A 81 4.72 -7.34 -6.96
N LEU A 82 4.70 -6.04 -7.22
CA LEU A 82 4.05 -5.07 -6.35
C LEU A 82 2.58 -4.97 -6.76
N VAL A 83 1.68 -5.17 -5.81
CA VAL A 83 0.24 -5.03 -6.01
C VAL A 83 -0.27 -3.92 -5.10
N ASP A 84 -0.91 -2.92 -5.69
CA ASP A 84 -1.54 -1.84 -4.94
C ASP A 84 -2.94 -2.27 -4.51
N LEU A 85 -3.13 -2.44 -3.21
CA LEU A 85 -4.43 -2.67 -2.58
C LEU A 85 -5.01 -1.30 -2.19
N ALA A 86 -6.08 -0.89 -2.86
CA ALA A 86 -6.77 0.36 -2.59
C ALA A 86 -8.08 0.10 -1.85
N HIS A 87 -8.35 0.87 -0.81
CA HIS A 87 -9.61 0.85 -0.08
C HIS A 87 -10.17 2.29 0.07
N PRO A 88 -11.48 2.51 -0.09
CA PRO A 88 -12.09 3.84 -0.02
C PRO A 88 -12.09 4.44 1.40
N GLU A 89 -11.88 3.61 2.42
CA GLU A 89 -11.73 4.00 3.82
C GLU A 89 -10.26 3.85 4.24
N PRO A 90 -9.72 4.72 5.11
CA PRO A 90 -10.39 5.85 5.79
C PRO A 90 -10.63 7.03 4.84
N GLU A 91 -11.68 7.82 5.07
CA GLU A 91 -11.99 8.95 4.17
C GLU A 91 -10.84 9.96 4.09
N HIS A 92 -10.16 10.02 2.95
CA HIS A 92 -9.22 11.08 2.66
C HIS A 92 -9.92 12.20 1.90
N ARG A 93 -9.76 13.47 2.31
CA ARG A 93 -10.29 14.61 1.55
C ARG A 93 -9.16 15.46 1.01
N LYS A 94 -9.07 15.56 -0.32
CA LYS A 94 -8.05 16.36 -1.01
C LYS A 94 -8.66 17.66 -1.51
N GLY A 95 -7.89 18.75 -1.47
CA GLY A 95 -8.27 20.01 -2.10
C GLY A 95 -8.30 19.86 -3.63
N MET A 96 -9.32 20.44 -4.27
CA MET A 96 -9.63 20.23 -5.69
C MET A 96 -8.50 20.70 -6.64
N PHE A 97 -7.79 21.81 -6.33
CA PHE A 97 -6.69 22.33 -7.14
C PHE A 97 -5.50 22.78 -6.29
N PHE A 98 -4.36 22.08 -6.37
CA PHE A 98 -3.12 22.47 -5.66
C PHE A 98 -3.30 22.79 -4.15
N GLY A 99 -4.29 22.17 -3.50
CA GLY A 99 -4.62 22.43 -2.08
C GLY A 99 -5.62 23.56 -1.83
N PHE A 100 -6.06 24.28 -2.86
CA PHE A 100 -7.10 25.30 -2.78
C PHE A 100 -8.48 24.75 -3.18
N GLY A 101 -9.53 25.22 -2.49
CA GLY A 101 -10.93 24.87 -2.76
C GLY A 101 -11.59 23.94 -1.71
N LYS A 102 -12.87 23.62 -1.93
CA LYS A 102 -13.61 22.70 -1.05
C LYS A 102 -12.92 21.33 -1.04
N LYS A 103 -12.70 20.77 0.15
CA LYS A 103 -12.14 19.43 0.33
C LYS A 103 -13.12 18.40 -0.22
N VAL A 104 -12.77 17.72 -1.32
CA VAL A 104 -13.59 16.67 -1.94
C VAL A 104 -13.11 15.32 -1.41
N ARG A 105 -14.04 14.38 -1.19
CA ARG A 105 -13.73 13.01 -0.79
C ARG A 105 -12.95 12.32 -1.93
N SER A 106 -11.80 11.77 -1.59
CA SER A 106 -11.01 10.90 -2.46
C SER A 106 -11.68 9.54 -2.55
N GLU A 107 -11.70 8.95 -3.75
CA GLU A 107 -12.19 7.58 -3.98
C GLU A 107 -11.27 6.54 -3.34
N ILE A 108 -10.00 6.89 -3.13
CA ILE A 108 -9.01 6.07 -2.45
C ILE A 108 -8.65 6.73 -1.12
N GLY A 109 -8.96 6.03 -0.03
CA GLY A 109 -8.76 6.46 1.34
C GLY A 109 -7.47 5.90 1.96
N SER A 110 -7.21 4.61 1.71
CA SER A 110 -5.94 3.95 1.98
C SER A 110 -5.43 3.23 0.72
N MET A 111 -4.11 3.23 0.53
CA MET A 111 -3.42 2.45 -0.50
C MET A 111 -2.23 1.75 0.14
N LEU A 112 -2.16 0.44 -0.05
CA LEU A 112 -1.07 -0.40 0.45
C LEU A 112 -0.43 -1.13 -0.71
N THR A 113 0.84 -0.85 -0.96
CA THR A 113 1.62 -1.61 -1.93
C THR A 113 2.17 -2.86 -1.25
N VAL A 114 1.67 -4.03 -1.63
CA VAL A 114 2.07 -5.32 -1.05
C VAL A 114 2.96 -6.08 -2.04
N PRO A 115 4.16 -6.52 -1.62
CA PRO A 115 4.96 -7.43 -2.43
C PRO A 115 4.34 -8.82 -2.44
N VAL A 116 4.20 -9.39 -3.63
CA VAL A 116 3.68 -10.75 -3.85
C VAL A 116 4.75 -11.56 -4.58
N SER A 117 5.10 -12.71 -4.00
CA SER A 117 6.09 -13.63 -4.56
C SER A 117 5.60 -14.25 -5.88
N ALA A 118 6.45 -14.19 -6.91
CA ALA A 118 6.13 -14.58 -8.28
C ALA A 118 7.27 -15.37 -8.92
N CYS A 119 6.94 -16.34 -9.77
CA CYS A 119 7.89 -17.05 -10.61
C CYS A 119 8.10 -16.32 -11.95
N SER A 120 9.20 -16.64 -12.63
CA SER A 120 9.56 -16.08 -13.95
C SER A 120 8.48 -16.29 -15.01
N GLU A 121 7.75 -17.41 -14.95
CA GLU A 121 6.64 -17.73 -15.86
C GLU A 121 5.44 -16.80 -15.65
N CYS A 122 4.99 -16.61 -14.40
CA CYS A 122 3.89 -15.70 -14.07
C CYS A 122 4.25 -14.24 -14.39
N LYS A 123 5.49 -13.84 -14.11
CA LYS A 123 6.02 -12.52 -14.52
C LYS A 123 5.94 -12.31 -16.03
N ARG A 124 6.32 -13.31 -16.82
CA ARG A 124 6.22 -13.25 -18.30
C ARG A 124 4.77 -13.11 -18.76
N ARG A 125 3.84 -13.87 -18.16
CA ARG A 125 2.40 -13.78 -18.48
C ARG A 125 1.81 -12.41 -18.16
N MET A 126 2.17 -11.83 -17.00
CA MET A 126 1.73 -10.48 -16.65
C MET A 126 2.23 -9.45 -17.67
N ARG A 127 3.52 -9.48 -18.02
CA ARG A 127 4.06 -8.59 -19.07
C ARG A 127 3.37 -8.75 -20.42
N MET A 128 3.02 -9.98 -20.81
CA MET A 128 2.28 -10.21 -22.05
C MET A 128 0.88 -9.60 -22.00
N LYS A 129 0.20 -9.63 -20.85
CA LYS A 129 -1.11 -8.96 -20.69
C LYS A 129 -0.98 -7.45 -20.92
N ASP A 130 0.04 -6.82 -20.32
CA ASP A 130 0.27 -5.38 -20.45
C ASP A 130 0.58 -5.00 -21.90
N ILE A 131 1.47 -5.75 -22.57
CA ILE A 131 1.79 -5.57 -23.98
C ILE A 131 0.55 -5.75 -24.86
N THR A 132 -0.27 -6.76 -24.58
CA THR A 132 -1.51 -7.01 -25.33
C THR A 132 -2.48 -5.85 -25.19
N GLN A 133 -2.64 -5.31 -23.98
CA GLN A 133 -3.50 -4.16 -23.72
C GLN A 133 -3.02 -2.93 -24.51
N ILE A 134 -1.71 -2.64 -24.48
CA ILE A 134 -1.11 -1.56 -25.28
C ILE A 134 -1.37 -1.77 -26.78
N GLY A 135 -1.18 -3.00 -27.27
CA GLY A 135 -1.45 -3.35 -28.66
C GLY A 135 -2.90 -3.10 -29.08
N VAL A 136 -3.88 -3.47 -28.23
CA VAL A 136 -5.30 -3.19 -28.47
C VAL A 136 -5.57 -1.68 -28.53
N TRP A 137 -5.01 -0.90 -27.59
CA TRP A 137 -5.16 0.55 -27.60
C TRP A 137 -4.58 1.19 -28.87
N LEU A 138 -3.40 0.74 -29.32
CA LEU A 138 -2.78 1.22 -30.56
C LEU A 138 -3.61 0.86 -31.80
N LEU A 139 -4.21 -0.33 -31.83
CA LEU A 139 -5.08 -0.75 -32.94
C LEU A 139 -6.36 0.09 -32.99
N ILE A 140 -7.00 0.34 -31.85
CA ILE A 140 -8.17 1.24 -31.76
C ILE A 140 -7.80 2.64 -32.26
N LEU A 141 -6.66 3.19 -31.85
CA LEU A 141 -6.18 4.48 -32.32
C LEU A 141 -5.92 4.49 -33.84
N ALA A 142 -5.32 3.43 -34.38
CA ALA A 142 -5.06 3.32 -35.81
C ALA A 142 -6.36 3.28 -36.63
N VAL A 143 -7.38 2.56 -36.17
CA VAL A 143 -8.71 2.52 -36.81
C VAL A 143 -9.44 3.86 -36.68
N ALA A 144 -9.29 4.58 -35.57
CA ALA A 144 -9.93 5.88 -35.37
C ALA A 144 -9.33 7.03 -36.21
N VAL A 145 -8.12 6.83 -36.76
CA VAL A 145 -7.40 7.81 -37.59
C VAL A 145 -7.62 7.59 -39.09
N VAL A 146 -8.13 6.42 -39.49
CA VAL A 146 -8.48 6.05 -40.87
C VAL A 146 -9.95 6.33 -41.14
#